data_AF-A0A257AKK3-F1
#
_entry.id   AF-A0A257AKK3-F1
#
_cell.length_a   1.000
_cell.length_b   1.000
_cell.length_c   1.000
_cell.angle_alpha   90.00
_cell.angle_beta   90.00
_cell.angle_gamma   90.00
#
_symmetry.space_group_name_H-M   'P 1'
#
loop_
_entity.id
_entity.type
_entity.pdbx_description
1 polymer ?
#
loop_
_entity_poly.entity_id
_entity_poly.type
_entity_poly.pdbx_seq_one_letter_code
_entity_poly.pdbx_strand_id
1 'polypeptide(L)'
;MSNELKRGCIDAALRGIEMDIERLQQWLNELELDEERRRSMEEKLDQLRSDLEKFKSIRLEEYELPERREVVGWINEGCKPGVLLEVENMSRSGPFYHITGIVGEDFSIMEQRVRYYISIYLVYPRYYPFPSFYVYVEDLRRGKR
;
A
#
# COMPACT_ATOMS: atom_id res chain seq x y z
N MET A 1 8.76 -20.93 -3.68
CA MET A 1 8.29 -19.59 -3.27
C MET A 1 9.50 -18.68 -3.26
N SER A 2 9.54 -17.65 -4.12
CA SER A 2 10.77 -16.84 -4.28
C SER A 2 10.97 -15.91 -3.08
N ASN A 3 12.18 -15.89 -2.51
CA ASN A 3 12.58 -14.92 -1.49
C ASN A 3 12.39 -13.47 -1.98
N GLU A 4 12.42 -13.25 -3.30
CA GLU A 4 12.19 -11.95 -3.93
C GLU A 4 10.75 -11.45 -3.70
N LEU A 5 9.75 -12.34 -3.77
CA LEU A 5 8.36 -11.96 -3.53
C LEU A 5 8.14 -11.54 -2.07
N LYS A 6 8.71 -12.29 -1.12
CA LYS A 6 8.67 -11.92 0.30
C LYS A 6 9.36 -10.58 0.54
N ARG A 7 10.54 -10.38 -0.05
CA ARG A 7 11.29 -9.12 0.03
C ARG A 7 10.47 -7.95 -0.53
N GLY A 8 9.91 -8.11 -1.73
CA GLY A 8 9.07 -7.07 -2.36
C GLY A 8 7.83 -6.73 -1.54
N CYS A 9 7.18 -7.72 -0.91
CA CYS A 9 6.06 -7.46 -0.01
C CYS A 9 6.49 -6.69 1.26
N ILE A 10 7.63 -7.04 1.86
CA ILE A 10 8.18 -6.32 3.03
C ILE A 10 8.54 -4.88 2.64
N ASP A 11 9.25 -4.69 1.54
CA ASP A 11 9.68 -3.37 1.09
C ASP A 11 8.47 -2.48 0.73
N ALA A 12 7.44 -3.06 0.12
CA ALA A 12 6.17 -2.37 -0.15
C ALA A 12 5.41 -2.00 1.14
N ALA A 13 5.44 -2.86 2.17
CA ALA A 13 4.84 -2.57 3.47
C ALA A 13 5.59 -1.43 4.17
N LEU A 14 6.93 -1.51 4.23
CA LEU A 14 7.79 -0.47 4.80
C LEU A 14 7.50 0.89 4.17
N ARG A 15 7.49 0.95 2.83
CA ARG A 15 7.19 2.17 2.08
C ARG A 15 5.80 2.72 2.41
N GLY A 16 4.79 1.85 2.50
CA GLY A 16 3.43 2.25 2.89
C GLY A 16 3.36 2.83 4.31
N ILE A 17 4.04 2.21 5.27
CA ILE A 17 4.10 2.68 6.66
C ILE A 17 4.81 4.04 6.73
N GLU A 18 5.94 4.20 6.03
CA GLU A 18 6.68 5.48 5.96
C GLU A 18 5.79 6.60 5.40
N MET A 19 5.04 6.33 4.33
CA MET A 19 4.09 7.30 3.76
C MET A 19 2.97 7.71 4.73
N ASP A 20 2.49 6.79 5.58
CA ASP A 20 1.50 7.12 6.61
C ASP A 20 2.11 7.93 7.76
N ILE A 21 3.35 7.61 8.17
CA ILE A 21 4.10 8.37 9.17
C ILE A 21 4.31 9.81 8.70
N GLU A 22 4.81 10.00 7.48
CA GLU A 22 5.04 11.33 6.90
C GLU A 22 3.76 12.15 6.85
N ARG A 23 2.65 11.53 6.42
CA ARG A 23 1.34 12.19 6.34
C ARG A 23 0.82 12.62 7.71
N LEU A 24 0.91 11.76 8.72
CA LEU A 24 0.47 12.09 10.08
C LEU A 24 1.35 13.18 10.70
N GLN A 25 2.67 13.14 10.49
CA GLN A 25 3.57 14.19 10.96
C GLN A 25 3.26 15.53 10.31
N GLN A 26 2.99 15.54 9.01
CA GLN A 26 2.55 16.74 8.31
C GLN A 26 1.25 17.30 8.91
N TRP A 27 0.25 16.45 9.15
CA TRP A 27 -1.01 16.87 9.75
C TRP A 27 -0.86 17.41 11.17
N LEU A 28 -0.04 16.79 12.01
CA LEU A 28 0.24 17.26 13.37
C LEU A 28 0.91 18.64 13.41
N ASN A 29 1.65 19.00 12.35
CA ASN A 29 2.36 20.26 12.21
C ASN A 29 1.50 21.35 11.56
N GLU A 30 0.68 21.00 10.57
CA GLU A 30 -0.03 21.97 9.72
C GLU A 30 -1.48 22.22 10.16
N LEU A 31 -2.13 21.25 10.82
CA LEU A 31 -3.53 21.37 11.21
C LEU A 31 -3.67 21.94 12.62
N GLU A 32 -4.65 22.84 12.79
CA GLU A 32 -5.16 23.17 14.10
C GLU A 32 -6.02 22.02 14.61
N LEU A 33 -5.49 21.30 15.60
CA LEU A 33 -6.12 20.14 16.21
C LEU A 33 -6.46 20.46 17.66
N ASP A 34 -7.62 20.01 18.10
CA ASP A 34 -7.91 19.91 19.52
C ASP A 34 -7.02 18.84 20.19
N GLU A 35 -6.99 18.86 21.51
CA GLU A 35 -6.15 17.97 22.33
C GLU A 35 -6.45 16.48 22.08
N GLU A 36 -7.72 16.12 21.86
CA GLU A 36 -8.14 14.73 21.65
C GLU A 36 -7.63 14.20 20.30
N ARG A 37 -7.83 14.98 19.23
CA ARG A 37 -7.36 14.63 17.88
C ARG A 37 -5.84 14.57 17.81
N ARG A 38 -5.15 15.52 18.45
CA ARG A 38 -3.69 15.53 18.53
C ARG A 38 -3.18 14.25 19.21
N ARG A 39 -3.72 13.92 20.38
CA ARG A 39 -3.34 12.69 21.11
C ARG A 39 -3.59 11.43 20.30
N SER A 40 -4.76 11.32 19.67
CA SER A 40 -5.10 10.16 18.83
C SER A 40 -4.13 9.99 17.65
N MET A 41 -3.70 11.10 17.02
CA MET A 41 -2.71 11.07 15.95
C MET A 41 -1.31 10.68 16.45
N GLU A 42 -0.90 11.17 17.62
CA GLU A 42 0.38 10.82 18.25
C GLU A 42 0.44 9.32 18.63
N GLU A 43 -0.62 8.79 19.24
CA GLU A 43 -0.74 7.36 19.53
C GLU A 43 -0.64 6.51 18.25
N LYS A 44 -1.29 6.96 17.17
CA LYS A 44 -1.21 6.28 15.88
C LYS A 44 0.19 6.34 15.27
N LEU A 45 0.89 7.47 15.42
CA LEU A 45 2.25 7.64 14.96
C LEU A 45 3.21 6.68 15.68
N ASP A 46 3.04 6.51 16.99
CA ASP A 46 3.84 5.55 17.77
C ASP A 46 3.56 4.10 17.35
N GLN A 47 2.29 3.76 17.08
CA GLN A 47 1.94 2.45 16.53
C GLN A 47 2.61 2.20 15.17
N LEU A 48 2.56 3.17 14.26
CA LEU A 48 3.19 3.04 12.94
C LEU A 48 4.72 2.89 13.04
N ARG A 49 5.36 3.63 13.95
CA ARG A 49 6.81 3.49 14.22
C ARG A 49 7.15 2.10 14.76
N SER A 50 6.33 1.57 15.67
CA SER A 50 6.50 0.20 16.17
C SER A 50 6.38 -0.82 15.04
N ASP A 51 5.38 -0.67 14.17
CA ASP A 51 5.19 -1.57 13.03
C ASP A 51 6.34 -1.46 12.03
N LEU A 52 6.83 -0.25 11.76
CA LEU A 52 7.99 -0.02 10.90
C LEU A 52 9.22 -0.80 11.40
N GLU A 53 9.52 -0.71 12.70
CA GLU A 53 10.64 -1.43 13.30
C GLU A 53 10.44 -2.96 13.25
N LYS A 54 9.21 -3.46 13.47
CA LYS A 54 8.90 -4.88 13.28
C LYS A 54 9.21 -5.33 11.84
N PHE A 55 8.73 -4.61 10.84
CA PHE A 55 8.97 -4.93 9.43
C PHE A 55 10.45 -4.81 9.03
N LYS A 56 11.21 -3.87 9.62
CA LYS A 56 12.67 -3.78 9.39
C LYS A 56 13.43 -4.95 9.99
N SER A 57 12.95 -5.45 11.13
CA SER A 57 13.61 -6.54 11.88
C SER A 57 13.20 -7.95 11.44
N ILE A 58 12.12 -8.09 10.66
CA ILE A 58 11.60 -9.40 10.28
C ILE A 58 12.56 -10.16 9.37
N ARG A 59 12.79 -11.43 9.70
CA ARG A 59 13.58 -12.33 8.86
C ARG A 59 12.71 -12.82 7.70
N LEU A 60 13.29 -12.94 6.50
CA LEU A 60 12.55 -13.40 5.32
C LEU A 60 11.93 -14.78 5.51
N GLU A 61 12.58 -15.65 6.29
CA GLU A 61 12.12 -17.00 6.58
C GLU A 61 10.86 -16.98 7.44
N GLU A 62 10.75 -16.01 8.35
CA GLU A 62 9.63 -15.81 9.28
C GLU A 62 8.46 -15.03 8.67
N TYR A 63 8.72 -14.27 7.60
CA TYR A 63 7.68 -13.51 6.94
C TYR A 63 6.69 -14.43 6.20
N GLU A 64 5.43 -14.40 6.62
CA GLU A 64 4.33 -15.05 5.93
C GLU A 64 3.78 -14.09 4.85
N LEU A 65 3.54 -14.61 3.64
CA LEU A 65 2.95 -13.78 2.60
C LEU A 65 1.53 -13.38 3.00
N PRO A 66 1.14 -12.12 2.77
CA PRO A 66 -0.20 -11.65 3.07
C PRO A 66 -1.20 -12.20 2.05
N GLU A 67 -2.48 -11.85 2.22
CA GLU A 67 -3.55 -12.24 1.30
C GLU A 67 -3.22 -11.84 -0.15
N ARG A 68 -3.24 -12.83 -1.05
CA ARG A 68 -3.15 -12.61 -2.50
C ARG A 68 -4.56 -12.40 -3.06
N ARG A 69 -4.72 -11.39 -3.92
CA ARG A 69 -5.93 -11.15 -4.69
C ARG A 69 -5.62 -11.01 -6.17
N GLU A 70 -6.54 -11.49 -6.99
CA GLU A 70 -6.55 -11.20 -8.42
C GLU A 70 -7.62 -10.14 -8.68
N VAL A 71 -7.22 -9.07 -9.34
CA VAL A 71 -8.10 -7.94 -9.65
C VAL A 71 -7.97 -7.56 -11.11
N VAL A 72 -9.01 -6.94 -11.65
CA VAL A 72 -8.91 -6.21 -12.92
C VAL A 72 -8.91 -4.73 -12.58
N GLY A 73 -7.93 -3.99 -13.07
CA GLY A 73 -7.81 -2.57 -12.73
C GLY A 73 -6.94 -1.74 -13.66
N TRP A 74 -6.85 -0.46 -13.33
CA TRP A 74 -6.05 0.56 -14.01
C TRP A 74 -5.65 1.66 -13.02
N ILE A 75 -4.65 2.45 -13.38
CA ILE A 75 -4.29 3.70 -12.69
C ILE A 75 -4.71 4.88 -13.56
N ASN A 76 -5.13 5.99 -12.97
CA ASN A 76 -5.56 7.18 -13.72
C ASN A 76 -4.47 8.24 -13.90
N GLU A 77 -3.42 8.17 -13.09
CA GLU A 77 -2.22 9.00 -13.16
C GLU A 77 -0.99 8.12 -13.40
N GLY A 78 0.19 8.74 -13.55
CA GLY A 78 1.45 7.99 -13.68
C GLY A 78 1.72 7.09 -12.47
N CYS A 79 2.21 5.88 -12.73
CA CYS A 79 2.47 4.90 -11.69
C CYS A 79 3.61 5.36 -10.78
N LYS A 80 3.32 5.51 -9.49
CA LYS A 80 4.26 5.91 -8.43
C LYS A 80 3.79 5.30 -7.11
N PRO A 81 4.67 5.15 -6.10
CA PRO A 81 4.25 4.73 -4.78
C PRO A 81 3.08 5.56 -4.23
N GLY A 82 2.08 4.87 -3.67
CA GLY A 82 0.85 5.45 -3.14
C GLY A 82 -0.25 5.70 -4.15
N VAL A 83 -0.04 5.46 -5.46
CA VAL A 83 -1.11 5.64 -6.46
C VAL A 83 -2.27 4.69 -6.21
N LEU A 84 -3.50 5.19 -6.37
CA LEU A 84 -4.70 4.37 -6.27
C LEU A 84 -4.82 3.46 -7.50
N LEU A 85 -4.87 2.16 -7.26
CA LEU A 85 -5.30 1.16 -8.23
C LEU A 85 -6.84 1.13 -8.25
N GLU A 86 -7.43 1.67 -9.30
CA GLU A 86 -8.86 1.51 -9.54
C GLU A 86 -9.12 0.09 -10.04
N VAL A 87 -10.12 -0.57 -9.46
CA VAL A 87 -10.51 -1.93 -9.84
C VAL A 87 -11.92 -1.95 -10.39
N GLU A 88 -12.21 -2.90 -11.28
CA GLU A 88 -13.57 -3.12 -11.78
C GLU A 88 -14.55 -3.35 -10.63
N ASN A 89 -15.72 -2.70 -10.71
CA ASN A 89 -16.77 -2.76 -9.69
C ASN A 89 -16.34 -2.25 -8.29
N MET A 90 -15.31 -1.40 -8.20
CA MET A 90 -14.93 -0.76 -6.94
C MET A 90 -16.09 0.07 -6.38
N SER A 91 -16.49 -0.20 -5.14
CA SER A 91 -17.55 0.54 -4.47
C SER A 91 -17.04 1.88 -3.91
N ARG A 92 -17.95 2.80 -3.59
CA ARG A 92 -17.61 4.06 -2.89
C ARG A 92 -17.05 3.83 -1.48
N SER A 93 -17.23 2.65 -0.91
CA SER A 93 -16.72 2.22 0.40
C SER A 93 -15.51 1.28 0.30
N GLY A 94 -14.92 1.13 -0.89
CA GLY A 94 -13.76 0.27 -1.12
C GLY A 94 -14.12 -1.20 -1.39
N PRO A 95 -13.17 -2.13 -1.21
CA PRO A 95 -11.80 -1.87 -0.75
C PRO A 95 -10.99 -1.01 -1.73
N PHE A 96 -10.13 -0.14 -1.19
CA PHE A 96 -9.21 0.69 -1.98
C PHE A 96 -7.79 0.15 -1.89
N TYR A 97 -7.08 0.10 -3.01
CA TYR A 97 -5.73 -0.46 -3.10
C TYR A 97 -4.74 0.61 -3.55
N HIS A 98 -3.72 0.90 -2.74
CA HIS A 98 -2.69 1.88 -3.05
C HIS A 98 -1.37 1.14 -3.34
N ILE A 99 -0.87 1.27 -4.56
CA ILE A 99 0.34 0.54 -4.99
C ILE A 99 1.55 1.13 -4.30
N THR A 100 2.25 0.35 -3.48
CA THR A 100 3.51 0.76 -2.84
C THR A 100 4.71 -0.06 -3.29
N GLY A 101 4.49 -1.17 -3.98
CA GLY A 101 5.56 -1.91 -4.64
C GLY A 101 5.04 -2.64 -5.87
N ILE A 102 5.97 -2.96 -6.77
CA ILE A 102 5.70 -3.65 -8.02
C ILE A 102 6.87 -4.55 -8.34
N VAL A 103 6.61 -5.65 -9.02
CA VAL A 103 7.65 -6.59 -9.45
C VAL A 103 8.80 -5.87 -10.17
N GLY A 104 10.02 -6.15 -9.71
CA GLY A 104 11.24 -5.50 -10.22
C GLY A 104 11.41 -4.03 -9.83
N GLU A 105 10.55 -3.47 -8.96
CA GLU A 105 10.49 -2.04 -8.60
C GLU A 105 10.32 -1.11 -9.82
N ASP A 106 9.87 -1.65 -10.95
CA ASP A 106 9.67 -0.90 -12.19
C ASP A 106 8.22 -0.43 -12.30
N PHE A 107 7.94 0.76 -11.79
CA PHE A 107 6.61 1.38 -11.89
C PHE A 107 6.23 1.73 -13.34
N SER A 108 7.19 1.82 -14.27
CA SER A 108 6.93 2.22 -15.66
C SER A 108 6.15 1.18 -16.46
N ILE A 109 6.09 -0.08 -15.99
CA ILE A 109 5.39 -1.18 -16.67
C ILE A 109 3.86 -1.01 -16.66
N MET A 110 3.34 -0.20 -15.73
CA MET A 110 1.92 0.09 -15.63
C MET A 110 1.60 1.45 -16.26
N GLU A 111 0.96 1.41 -17.43
CA GLU A 111 0.53 2.61 -18.14
C GLU A 111 -0.80 3.14 -17.58
N GLN A 112 -0.95 4.46 -17.56
CA GLN A 112 -2.20 5.10 -17.17
C GLN A 112 -3.34 4.76 -18.12
N ARG A 113 -4.54 4.57 -17.55
CA ARG A 113 -5.81 4.31 -18.26
C ARG A 113 -5.78 3.06 -19.16
N VAL A 114 -4.88 2.13 -18.87
CA VAL A 114 -4.82 0.81 -19.51
C VAL A 114 -5.37 -0.22 -18.55
N ARG A 115 -6.25 -1.10 -19.04
CA ARG A 115 -6.87 -2.18 -18.28
C ARG A 115 -5.91 -3.36 -18.15
N TYR A 116 -5.70 -3.84 -16.94
CA TYR A 116 -4.85 -5.00 -16.64
C TYR A 116 -5.58 -6.04 -15.78
N TYR A 117 -5.22 -7.30 -15.97
CA TYR A 117 -5.40 -8.37 -14.97
C TYR A 117 -4.17 -8.37 -14.06
N ILE A 118 -4.36 -8.21 -12.76
CA ILE A 118 -3.27 -7.91 -11.80
C ILE A 118 -3.34 -8.88 -10.63
N SER A 119 -2.18 -9.43 -10.25
CA SER A 119 -2.01 -10.18 -8.99
C SER A 119 -1.42 -9.24 -7.95
N ILE A 120 -2.15 -9.03 -6.84
CA ILE A 120 -1.75 -8.13 -5.75
C ILE A 120 -1.66 -8.87 -4.42
N TYR A 121 -0.78 -8.38 -3.56
CA TYR A 121 -0.64 -8.80 -2.16
C TYR A 121 -0.99 -7.64 -1.24
N LEU A 122 -1.82 -7.88 -0.21
CA LEU A 122 -2.30 -6.86 0.72
C LEU A 122 -1.29 -6.66 1.86
N VAL A 123 -0.26 -5.85 1.61
CA VAL A 123 0.94 -5.81 2.45
C VAL A 123 0.78 -5.04 3.77
N TYR A 124 -0.07 -4.03 3.82
CA TYR A 124 -0.33 -3.28 5.05
C TYR A 124 -1.70 -2.56 5.01
N PRO A 125 -2.52 -2.61 6.07
CA PRO A 125 -3.79 -1.86 6.12
C PRO A 125 -3.55 -0.38 6.40
N ARG A 126 -4.27 0.50 5.69
CA ARG A 126 -4.22 1.95 5.89
C ARG A 126 -5.18 2.38 6.99
N TYR A 127 -4.86 3.48 7.67
CA TYR A 127 -5.71 4.05 8.71
C TYR A 127 -6.88 4.87 8.14
N TYR A 128 -7.97 4.19 7.78
CA TYR A 128 -9.20 4.79 7.25
C TYR A 128 -10.44 4.10 7.81
N PRO A 129 -11.60 4.78 7.86
CA PRO A 129 -12.87 4.20 8.35
C PRO A 129 -13.49 3.17 7.40
N PHE A 130 -12.83 2.87 6.27
CA PHE A 130 -13.24 1.91 5.26
C PHE A 130 -12.04 1.05 4.84
N PRO A 131 -12.26 -0.15 4.27
CA PRO A 131 -11.16 -1.02 3.85
C PRO A 131 -10.24 -0.33 2.84
N SER A 132 -8.99 -0.10 3.25
CA SER A 132 -7.96 0.51 2.42
C SER A 132 -6.62 -0.16 2.73
N PHE A 133 -5.89 -0.54 1.70
CA PHE A 133 -4.66 -1.31 1.82
C PHE A 133 -3.56 -0.71 0.95
N TYR A 134 -2.34 -0.77 1.45
CA TYR A 134 -1.15 -0.75 0.61
C TYR A 134 -0.96 -2.13 -0.01
N VAL A 135 -0.55 -2.16 -1.28
CA VAL A 135 -0.41 -3.41 -2.04
C VAL A 135 0.92 -3.50 -2.79
N TYR A 136 1.40 -4.73 -2.92
CA TYR A 136 2.48 -5.11 -3.82
C TYR A 136 1.89 -5.78 -5.07
N VAL A 137 2.29 -5.33 -6.26
CA VAL A 137 1.89 -5.90 -7.55
C VAL A 137 2.92 -6.96 -7.97
N GLU A 138 2.53 -8.22 -7.94
CA GLU A 138 3.39 -9.36 -8.34
C GLU A 138 3.43 -9.56 -9.85
N ASP A 139 2.28 -9.48 -10.51
CA ASP A 139 2.13 -9.72 -11.95
C ASP A 139 1.03 -8.81 -12.49
N LEU A 140 1.20 -8.39 -13.74
CA LEU A 140 0.18 -7.66 -14.50
C LEU A 140 0.21 -8.05 -15.97
N ARG A 141 -0.98 -8.31 -16.51
CA ARG A 141 -1.16 -8.67 -17.92
C ARG A 141 -2.18 -7.73 -18.54
N ARG A 142 -1.79 -7.08 -19.64
CA ARG A 142 -2.71 -6.19 -20.37
C ARG A 142 -3.96 -6.96 -20.80
N GLY A 143 -5.12 -6.40 -20.50
CA GLY A 143 -6.38 -6.91 -21.01
C GLY A 143 -6.51 -6.62 -22.50
N LYS A 144 -7.14 -7.54 -23.24
CA LYS A 144 -7.62 -7.22 -24.59
C LYS A 144 -8.77 -6.22 -24.47
N ARG A 145 -8.79 -5.22 -25.35
CA ARG A 145 -9.90 -4.27 -25.50
C ARG A 145 -11.20 -4.99 -25.84
#